data_AF-A0A034WR06-F1
#
_entry.id   AF-A0A034WR06-F1
#
_cell.length_a   1.000
_cell.length_b   1.000
_cell.length_c   1.000
_cell.angle_alpha   90.00
_cell.angle_beta   90.00
_cell.angle_gamma   90.00
#
_symmetry.space_group_name_H-M   'P 1'
#
loop_
_entity.id
_entity.type
_entity.pdbx_description
1 polymer ?
#
loop_
_entity_poly.entity_id
_entity_poly.type
_entity_poly.pdbx_seq_one_letter_code
_entity_poly.pdbx_strand_id
1 'polypeptide(L)'
;MAKPTTIKDALRIWEEKNGKDPITVTDIGLQFQFPPIEKMDSTLNTLVNCRKLSLSSNMIEKITGINQLKNLRILSLARNNLKSINGIVSNESELYSMQHIL
;
A
#
# COMPACT_ATOMS: atom_id res chain seq x y z
N MET A 1 19.39 -14.30 -11.00
CA MET A 1 18.77 -13.03 -10.54
C MET A 1 18.08 -13.30 -9.21
N ALA A 2 18.29 -12.47 -8.19
CA ALA A 2 17.62 -12.64 -6.90
C ALA A 2 16.11 -12.44 -7.08
N LYS A 3 15.29 -13.21 -6.35
CA LYS A 3 13.83 -13.02 -6.38
C LYS A 3 13.51 -11.66 -5.73
N PRO A 4 12.58 -10.87 -6.30
CA PRO A 4 12.17 -9.61 -5.69
C PRO A 4 11.52 -9.85 -4.32
N THR A 5 11.65 -8.87 -3.43
CA THR A 5 11.06 -8.94 -2.09
C THR A 5 9.53 -8.94 -2.21
N THR A 6 8.87 -9.90 -1.56
CA THR A 6 7.41 -9.93 -1.50
C THR A 6 6.91 -8.99 -0.41
N ILE A 7 5.65 -8.57 -0.47
CA ILE A 7 5.03 -7.76 0.59
C ILE A 7 5.09 -8.51 1.93
N LYS A 8 4.89 -9.83 1.91
CA LYS A 8 4.98 -10.67 3.11
C LYS A 8 6.37 -10.62 3.75
N ASP A 9 7.42 -10.73 2.94
CA ASP A 9 8.81 -10.65 3.44
C ASP A 9 9.12 -9.25 3.98
N ALA A 10 8.68 -8.21 3.26
CA ALA A 10 8.87 -6.83 3.70
C ALA A 10 8.14 -6.53 5.02
N LEU A 11 6.91 -7.05 5.20
CA LEU A 11 6.14 -6.91 6.44
C LEU A 11 6.80 -7.66 7.59
N ARG A 12 7.34 -8.85 7.35
CA ARG A 12 8.09 -9.60 8.38
C ARG A 12 9.32 -8.83 8.84
N ILE A 13 10.12 -8.31 7.91
CA ILE A 13 11.30 -7.51 8.25
C ILE A 13 10.88 -6.22 9.00
N TRP A 14 9.77 -5.61 8.60
CA TRP A 14 9.23 -4.44 9.26
C TRP A 14 8.76 -4.76 10.70
N GLU A 15 8.09 -5.89 10.90
CA GLU A 15 7.65 -6.39 12.21
C GLU A 15 8.86 -6.66 13.12
N GLU A 16 9.89 -7.35 12.62
CA GLU A 16 11.15 -7.60 13.34
C GLU A 16 11.87 -6.30 13.74
N LYS A 17 11.80 -5.25 12.91
CA LYS A 17 12.42 -3.95 13.20
C LYS A 17 11.62 -3.08 14.18
N ASN A 18 10.29 -3.14 14.14
CA ASN A 18 9.42 -2.26 14.92
C ASN A 18 8.88 -2.93 16.19
N GLY A 19 8.97 -4.26 16.29
CA GLY A 19 8.43 -5.05 17.40
C GLY A 19 6.92 -4.94 17.56
N LYS A 20 6.20 -4.68 16.46
CA LYS A 20 4.74 -4.44 16.44
C LYS A 20 4.10 -5.24 15.33
N ASP A 21 2.91 -5.76 15.60
CA ASP A 21 2.10 -6.46 14.61
C ASP A 21 1.64 -5.50 13.49
N PRO A 22 1.96 -5.79 12.22
CA PRO A 22 1.56 -4.95 11.08
C PRO A 22 0.05 -4.73 10.95
N ILE A 23 -0.76 -5.65 11.50
CA ILE A 23 -2.23 -5.60 11.44
C ILE A 23 -2.80 -4.56 12.42
N THR A 24 -2.10 -4.31 13.53
CA THR A 24 -2.58 -3.43 14.61
C THR A 24 -2.18 -1.97 14.39
N VAL A 25 -1.13 -1.74 13.61
CA VAL A 25 -0.56 -0.40 13.42
C VAL A 25 -1.26 0.37 12.30
N THR A 26 -1.20 1.69 12.43
CA THR A 26 -1.78 2.63 11.47
C THR A 26 -0.77 3.11 10.42
N ASP A 27 0.52 3.01 10.69
CA ASP A 27 1.58 3.59 9.88
C ASP A 27 2.63 2.53 9.56
N ILE A 28 2.76 2.18 8.28
CA ILE A 28 3.64 1.11 7.80
C ILE A 28 4.56 1.64 6.71
N GLY A 29 5.86 1.41 6.89
CA GLY A 29 6.91 1.88 5.98
C GLY A 29 7.68 0.73 5.35
N LEU A 30 7.34 0.39 4.11
CA LEU A 30 7.99 -0.65 3.28
C LEU A 30 8.89 -0.03 2.20
N GLN A 31 9.54 1.08 2.54
CA GLN A 31 10.44 1.82 1.67
C GLN A 31 11.84 1.19 1.64
N PHE A 32 12.56 1.41 0.53
CA PHE A 32 13.97 0.98 0.34
C PHE A 32 14.21 -0.52 0.53
N GLN A 33 13.32 -1.39 0.00
CA GLN A 33 13.57 -2.83 0.05
C GLN A 33 14.72 -3.23 -0.87
N PHE A 34 15.53 -4.19 -0.43
CA PHE A 34 16.62 -4.76 -1.22
C PHE A 34 16.61 -6.28 -1.08
N PRO A 35 16.30 -7.06 -2.14
CA PRO A 35 15.83 -6.64 -3.48
C PRO A 35 14.53 -5.79 -3.45
N PRO A 36 14.25 -4.94 -4.45
CA PRO A 36 13.08 -4.07 -4.45
C PRO A 36 11.76 -4.84 -4.60
N ILE A 37 10.66 -4.26 -4.13
CA ILE A 37 9.32 -4.78 -4.39
C ILE A 37 8.92 -4.41 -5.82
N GLU A 38 8.56 -5.40 -6.63
CA GLU A 38 8.12 -5.19 -8.01
C GLU A 38 6.60 -5.20 -8.19
N LYS A 39 5.89 -5.86 -7.27
CA LYS A 39 4.44 -6.10 -7.40
C LYS A 39 3.76 -6.02 -6.06
N MET A 40 2.61 -5.36 -6.03
CA MET A 40 1.69 -5.42 -4.90
C MET A 40 0.84 -6.69 -4.99
N ASP A 41 0.50 -7.27 -3.83
CA ASP A 41 -0.27 -8.51 -3.73
C ASP A 41 -1.38 -8.41 -2.67
N SER A 42 -2.17 -9.46 -2.54
CA SER A 42 -3.28 -9.53 -1.58
C SER A 42 -2.86 -9.55 -0.11
N THR A 43 -1.55 -9.68 0.19
CA THR A 43 -1.04 -9.62 1.57
C THR A 43 -1.38 -8.28 2.20
N LEU A 44 -1.44 -7.21 1.40
CA LEU A 44 -1.86 -5.89 1.87
C LEU A 44 -3.26 -5.88 2.48
N ASN A 45 -4.16 -6.78 2.08
CA ASN A 45 -5.52 -6.85 2.63
C ASN A 45 -5.55 -7.16 4.14
N THR A 46 -4.46 -7.69 4.70
CA THR A 46 -4.33 -7.95 6.14
C THR A 46 -4.20 -6.66 6.96
N LEU A 47 -3.82 -5.55 6.34
CA LEU A 47 -3.52 -4.28 6.98
C LEU A 47 -4.79 -3.44 7.22
N VAL A 48 -5.78 -4.03 7.89
CA VAL A 48 -7.13 -3.46 8.05
C VAL A 48 -7.15 -2.11 8.77
N ASN A 49 -6.19 -1.86 9.66
CA ASN A 49 -6.07 -0.61 10.41
C ASN A 49 -5.09 0.40 9.79
N CYS A 50 -4.41 0.03 8.71
CA CYS A 50 -3.39 0.88 8.10
C CYS A 50 -4.00 2.14 7.49
N ARG A 51 -3.51 3.29 7.94
CA ARG A 51 -3.87 4.63 7.48
C ARG A 51 -2.79 5.24 6.59
N LYS A 52 -1.52 4.92 6.85
CA LYS A 52 -0.38 5.39 6.05
C LYS A 52 0.47 4.22 5.60
N LEU A 53 0.58 4.04 4.30
CA LEU A 53 1.43 3.03 3.67
C LEU A 53 2.49 3.70 2.80
N SER A 54 3.77 3.54 3.17
CA SER A 54 4.88 3.97 2.32
C SER A 54 5.50 2.79 1.60
N LEU A 55 5.47 2.83 0.28
CA LEU A 55 6.09 1.88 -0.65
C LEU A 55 7.09 2.59 -1.57
N SER A 56 7.61 3.75 -1.11
CA SER A 56 8.50 4.57 -1.92
C SER A 56 9.87 3.91 -2.13
N SER A 57 10.54 4.25 -3.23
CA SER A 57 11.86 3.69 -3.59
C SER A 57 11.84 2.16 -3.73
N ASN A 58 10.89 1.67 -4.53
CA ASN A 58 10.77 0.28 -4.96
C ASN A 58 10.66 0.23 -6.50
N MET A 59 10.31 -0.91 -7.09
CA MET A 59 10.15 -1.09 -8.55
C MET A 59 8.71 -1.49 -8.91
N ILE A 60 7.73 -0.99 -8.17
CA ILE A 60 6.33 -1.38 -8.38
C ILE A 60 5.85 -0.87 -9.74
N GLU A 61 5.37 -1.78 -10.60
CA GLU A 61 4.87 -1.43 -11.94
C GLU A 61 3.37 -1.15 -11.99
N LYS A 62 2.61 -1.77 -11.07
CA LYS A 62 1.15 -1.71 -11.04
C LYS A 62 0.62 -1.67 -9.62
N ILE A 63 -0.40 -0.86 -9.41
CA ILE A 63 -1.12 -0.74 -8.14
C ILE A 63 -2.23 -1.80 -8.10
N THR A 64 -2.23 -2.62 -7.05
CA THR A 64 -3.24 -3.66 -6.79
C THR A 64 -3.48 -3.75 -5.28
N GLY A 65 -4.66 -4.22 -4.87
CA GLY A 65 -4.99 -4.46 -3.45
C GLY A 65 -5.36 -3.21 -2.63
N ILE A 66 -5.25 -1.99 -3.17
CA ILE A 66 -5.58 -0.75 -2.44
C ILE A 66 -7.06 -0.67 -2.02
N ASN A 67 -7.98 -1.14 -2.85
CA ASN A 67 -9.42 -1.06 -2.57
C ASN A 67 -9.87 -1.79 -1.29
N GLN A 68 -9.06 -2.72 -0.77
CA GLN A 68 -9.35 -3.45 0.46
C GLN A 68 -8.87 -2.72 1.72
N LEU A 69 -7.97 -1.73 1.57
CA LEU A 69 -7.44 -0.91 2.64
C LEU A 69 -8.41 0.24 2.98
N LYS A 70 -9.56 -0.10 3.59
CA LYS A 70 -10.66 0.85 3.86
C LYS A 70 -10.26 2.07 4.69
N ASN A 71 -9.23 1.95 5.51
CA ASN A 71 -8.75 3.01 6.40
C ASN A 71 -7.57 3.81 5.82
N LEU A 72 -7.08 3.46 4.62
CA LEU A 72 -5.92 4.10 4.02
C LEU A 72 -6.24 5.55 3.66
N ARG A 73 -5.44 6.46 4.19
CA ARG A 73 -5.52 7.91 3.93
C ARG A 73 -4.31 8.40 3.14
N ILE A 74 -3.15 7.78 3.34
CA ILE A 74 -1.89 8.21 2.73
C ILE A 74 -1.20 7.00 2.11
N LEU A 75 -0.97 7.07 0.81
CA LEU A 75 -0.23 6.07 0.04
C LEU A 75 0.96 6.75 -0.65
N SER A 76 2.17 6.41 -0.23
CA SER A 76 3.40 6.94 -0.83
C SER A 76 4.02 5.93 -1.78
N LEU A 77 3.94 6.21 -3.08
CA LEU A 77 4.50 5.38 -4.15
C LEU A 77 5.61 6.10 -4.93
N ALA A 78 6.24 7.11 -4.33
CA ALA A 78 7.30 7.87 -4.99
C ALA A 78 8.48 6.98 -5.38
N ARG A 79 9.16 7.28 -6.50
CA ARG A 79 10.31 6.50 -6.98
C ARG A 79 9.98 5.00 -7.17
N ASN A 80 8.86 4.72 -7.84
CA ASN A 80 8.49 3.40 -8.37
C ASN A 80 8.47 3.41 -9.90
N ASN A 81 8.23 2.27 -10.55
CA ASN A 81 8.18 2.12 -12.00
C ASN A 81 6.74 2.07 -12.54
N LEU A 82 5.85 2.87 -11.94
CA LEU A 82 4.42 2.86 -12.25
C LEU A 82 4.19 3.38 -13.67
N LYS A 83 3.69 2.51 -14.55
CA LYS A 83 3.35 2.88 -15.93
C LYS A 83 1.96 3.53 -16.05
N SER A 84 1.10 3.30 -15.06
CA SER A 84 -0.24 3.84 -14.98
C SER A 84 -0.70 3.88 -13.53
N ILE A 85 -1.54 4.86 -13.19
CA ILE A 85 -2.17 5.03 -11.87
C ILE A 85 -3.53 4.33 -11.77
N ASN A 86 -3.89 3.49 -12.75
CA ASN A 86 -5.10 2.69 -12.73
C ASN A 86 -5.09 1.77 -11.50
N GLY A 87 -6.01 2.01 -10.56
CA GLY A 87 -6.09 1.28 -9.28
C GLY A 87 -6.15 2.16 -8.03
N ILE A 88 -6.01 3.48 -8.14
CA ILE A 88 -6.22 4.46 -7.04
C ILE A 88 -7.66 5.00 -7.03
N VAL A 89 -8.58 4.46 -7.84
CA VAL A 89 -9.97 4.93 -7.88
C VAL A 89 -10.67 4.47 -6.60
N SER A 90 -10.60 5.31 -5.56
CA SER A 90 -11.25 5.10 -4.27
C SER A 90 -12.19 6.27 -4.01
N ASN A 91 -13.48 5.97 -4.19
CA ASN A 91 -14.67 6.63 -3.63
C ASN A 91 -15.04 8.03 -4.17
N GLU A 92 -15.65 8.07 -5.37
CA GLU A 92 -16.60 9.13 -5.75
C GLU A 92 -17.94 9.07 -4.97
N SER A 93 -18.02 8.30 -3.89
CA SER A 93 -19.25 8.12 -3.11
C SER A 93 -19.59 9.29 -2.18
N GLU A 94 -18.71 10.29 -2.01
CA GLU A 94 -19.03 11.55 -1.33
C GLU A 94 -19.53 12.65 -2.30
N LEU A 95 -19.55 12.40 -3.61
CA LEU A 95 -20.02 13.38 -4.61
C LEU A 95 -21.54 13.29 -4.90
N TYR A 96 -22.20 12.17 -4.59
CA TYR A 96 -23.63 11.98 -4.90
C TYR A 96 -24.60 12.49 -3.81
N SER A 97 -24.16 12.72 -2.57
CA SER A 97 -25.04 13.31 -1.54
C SER A 97 -25.25 14.83 -1.70
N MET A 98 -24.48 15.50 -2.56
CA MET A 98 -24.63 16.95 -2.82
C MET A 98 -25.53 17.27 -4.03
N GLN A 99 -25.92 16.30 -4.87
CA GLN A 99 -26.80 16.55 -6.03
C GLN A 99 -28.31 16.40 -5.75
N HIS A 100 -28.70 15.97 -4.55
CA HIS A 100 -30.13 15.83 -4.17
C HIS A 100 -30.64 16.95 -3.25
N ILE A 101 -29.86 18.02 -3.05
CA ILE A 101 -30.24 19.21 -2.24
C ILE A 101 -30.31 20.49 -3.12
N LEU A 102 -30.55 20.34 -4.42
CA LEU A 102 -31.00 21.43 -5.30
C LEU A 102 -32.24 20.96 -6.06
#